data_AF-A0A815L075-F1
#
_entry.id   AF-A0A815L075-F1
#
_cell.length_a   1.000
_cell.length_b   1.000
_cell.length_c   1.000
_cell.angle_alpha   90.00
_cell.angle_beta   90.00
_cell.angle_gamma   90.00
#
_symmetry.space_group_name_H-M   'P 1'
#
loop_
_entity.id
_entity.type
_entity.pdbx_description
1 polymer ?
#
loop_
_entity_poly.entity_id
_entity_poly.type
_entity_poly.pdbx_seq_one_letter_code
_entity_poly.pdbx_strand_id
1 'polypeptide(L)'
;MINLVEQSLQHLRLGVFNVLPSTSLDYLSPEDFRLLLNGICNINVTTLVTYTTINDESETTVRINQFKKWFWSVLEKFNAVKRQDLVYFWTSCPTLSASEGGFLPQLLVIIRPADDQHLSTANTYISRLYVPLYSSKTILKLKLKYAIKTKMFGF
;
A
#
# COMPACT_ATOMS: atom_id res chain seq x y z
N MET A 1 18.51 0.93 -15.94
CA MET A 1 18.14 2.10 -15.11
C MET A 1 19.24 2.42 -14.09
N ILE A 2 19.70 1.45 -13.28
CA ILE A 2 20.72 1.67 -12.23
C ILE A 2 22.05 2.21 -12.79
N ASN A 3 22.56 1.66 -13.90
CA ASN A 3 23.86 2.06 -14.46
C ASN A 3 23.95 3.54 -14.87
N LEU A 4 22.82 4.19 -15.16
CA LEU A 4 22.78 5.61 -15.54
C LEU A 4 22.90 6.56 -14.35
N VAL A 5 22.62 6.08 -13.13
CA VAL A 5 22.61 6.88 -11.89
C VAL A 5 23.53 6.33 -10.81
N GLU A 6 24.34 5.31 -11.14
CA GLU A 6 25.19 4.59 -10.20
C GLU A 6 26.15 5.53 -9.46
N GLN A 7 26.83 6.42 -10.20
CA GLN A 7 27.76 7.39 -9.60
C GLN A 7 27.05 8.29 -8.58
N SER A 8 25.85 8.79 -8.89
CA SER A 8 25.07 9.62 -7.97
C SER A 8 24.63 8.84 -6.73
N LEU A 9 24.22 7.58 -6.88
CA LEU A 9 23.85 6.72 -5.76
C LEU A 9 25.05 6.42 -4.84
N GLN A 10 26.24 6.23 -5.41
CA GLN A 10 27.47 6.04 -4.63
C GLN A 10 27.81 7.28 -3.80
N HIS A 11 27.74 8.48 -4.39
CA HIS A 11 28.00 9.72 -3.66
C HIS A 11 26.97 9.98 -2.56
N LEU A 12 25.69 9.67 -2.81
CA LEU A 12 24.64 9.76 -1.78
C LEU A 12 24.95 8.80 -0.62
N ARG A 13 25.31 7.55 -0.92
CA ARG A 13 25.72 6.56 0.09
C ARG A 13 26.92 7.04 0.92
N LEU A 14 27.94 7.61 0.28
CA LEU A 14 29.11 8.16 0.98
C LEU A 14 28.72 9.32 1.89
N GLY A 15 27.85 10.22 1.44
CA GLY A 15 27.35 11.33 2.25
C GLY A 15 26.63 10.85 3.51
N VAL A 16 25.80 9.82 3.41
CA VAL A 16 25.11 9.22 4.57
C VAL A 16 26.11 8.63 5.57
N PHE A 17 27.12 7.88 5.11
CA PHE A 17 28.12 7.26 5.98
C PHE A 17 29.22 8.22 6.47
N ASN A 18 29.24 9.46 6.00
CA ASN A 18 30.06 10.51 6.60
C ASN A 18 29.47 10.98 7.95
N VAL A 19 28.16 10.82 8.13
CA VAL A 19 27.45 11.22 9.35
C VAL A 19 27.12 10.02 10.25
N LEU A 20 26.88 8.85 9.64
CA LEU A 20 26.51 7.63 10.37
C LEU A 20 27.63 6.58 10.26
N PRO A 21 27.92 5.82 11.34
CA PRO A 21 28.80 4.66 11.25
C PRO A 21 28.33 3.65 10.19
N SER A 22 29.27 3.03 9.48
CA SER A 22 28.99 2.10 8.37
C SER A 22 28.11 0.91 8.77
N THR A 23 28.19 0.49 10.03
CA THR A 23 27.43 -0.65 10.58
C THR A 23 26.02 -0.27 11.07
N SER A 24 25.67 1.01 11.09
CA SER A 24 24.39 1.47 11.69
C SER A 24 23.16 0.99 10.94
N LEU A 25 23.32 0.56 9.68
CA LEU A 25 22.22 0.15 8.79
C LEU A 25 22.23 -1.34 8.46
N ASP A 26 23.18 -2.13 8.98
CA ASP A 26 23.42 -3.53 8.56
C ASP A 26 22.25 -4.48 8.83
N TYR A 27 21.44 -4.18 9.85
CA TYR A 27 20.31 -5.01 10.28
C TYR A 27 18.95 -4.45 9.85
N LEU A 28 18.93 -3.38 9.05
CA LEU A 28 17.69 -2.76 8.59
C LEU A 28 17.27 -3.37 7.25
N SER A 29 16.03 -3.83 7.19
CA SER A 29 15.39 -4.04 5.90
C SER A 29 15.15 -2.70 5.19
N PRO A 30 14.97 -2.68 3.85
CA PRO A 30 14.53 -1.47 3.15
C PRO A 30 13.25 -0.86 3.74
N GLU A 31 12.36 -1.70 4.27
CA GLU A 31 11.14 -1.27 4.97
C GLU A 31 11.46 -0.56 6.28
N ASP A 32 12.35 -1.11 7.10
CA ASP A 32 12.77 -0.51 8.37
C ASP A 32 13.46 0.84 8.12
N PHE A 33 14.34 0.89 7.12
CA PHE A 33 15.01 2.13 6.73
C PHE A 33 14.02 3.19 6.26
N ARG A 34 13.04 2.82 5.43
CA ARG A 34 11.96 3.73 5.01
C ARG A 34 11.16 4.23 6.22
N LEU A 35 10.82 3.36 7.16
CA LEU A 35 10.07 3.75 8.37
C LEU A 35 10.88 4.68 9.27
N LEU A 36 12.18 4.45 9.42
CA LEU A 36 13.06 5.35 10.17
C LEU A 36 13.12 6.75 9.55
N LEU A 37 13.16 6.83 8.20
CA LEU A 37 13.21 8.11 7.49
C LEU A 37 11.87 8.86 7.49
N ASN A 38 10.76 8.14 7.32
CA ASN A 38 9.43 8.74 7.13
C ASN A 38 8.58 8.79 8.41
N GLY A 39 9.00 8.08 9.46
CA GLY A 39 8.20 7.85 10.66
C GLY A 39 7.02 6.90 10.42
N ILE A 40 6.35 6.57 11.53
CA ILE A 40 5.10 5.81 11.51
C ILE A 40 3.94 6.80 11.51
N CYS A 41 3.17 6.81 10.42
CA CYS A 41 1.97 7.64 10.32
C CYS A 41 0.74 6.85 10.77
N ASN A 42 -0.08 7.45 11.63
CA ASN A 42 -1.36 6.87 12.00
C ASN A 42 -2.40 7.14 10.90
N ILE A 43 -2.55 6.20 9.97
CA ILE A 43 -3.56 6.28 8.90
C ILE A 43 -4.96 6.24 9.52
N ASN A 44 -5.68 7.36 9.39
CA ASN A 44 -7.09 7.46 9.77
C ASN A 44 -7.95 6.77 8.70
N VAL A 45 -8.55 5.63 9.06
CA VAL A 45 -9.37 4.83 8.14
C VAL A 45 -10.60 5.62 7.66
N THR A 46 -11.20 6.44 8.52
CA THR A 46 -12.35 7.28 8.16
C THR A 46 -11.99 8.27 7.06
N THR A 47 -10.85 8.94 7.18
CA THR A 47 -10.34 9.84 6.13
C THR A 47 -9.97 9.08 4.85
N LEU A 48 -9.40 7.88 4.97
CA LEU A 48 -9.11 7.05 3.81
C LEU A 48 -10.39 6.65 3.05
N VAL A 49 -11.48 6.37 3.77
CA VAL A 49 -12.81 6.09 3.18
C VAL A 49 -13.29 7.29 2.36
N THR A 50 -13.17 8.52 2.86
CA THR A 50 -13.64 9.72 2.15
C THR A 50 -12.86 10.00 0.86
N TYR A 51 -11.59 9.58 0.78
CA TYR A 51 -10.75 9.73 -0.41
C TYR A 51 -10.91 8.60 -1.43
N THR A 52 -11.63 7.53 -1.07
CA THR A 52 -11.67 6.29 -1.86
C THR A 52 -12.98 6.12 -2.60
N THR A 53 -12.89 5.96 -3.92
CA THR A 53 -13.98 5.40 -4.75
C THR A 53 -13.80 3.89 -4.88
N ILE A 54 -14.91 3.14 -4.89
CA ILE A 54 -14.91 1.68 -5.09
C ILE A 54 -15.81 1.35 -6.26
N ASN A 55 -15.22 0.82 -7.34
CA ASN A 55 -15.93 0.36 -8.54
C ASN A 55 -15.99 -1.17 -8.57
N ASP A 56 -17.04 -1.69 -9.22
CA ASP A 56 -17.28 -3.13 -9.33
C ASP A 56 -17.15 -3.62 -10.78
N GLU A 57 -16.21 -4.53 -11.02
CA GLU A 57 -16.04 -5.30 -12.27
C GLU A 57 -16.37 -6.80 -12.05
N SER A 58 -16.99 -7.17 -10.93
CA SER A 58 -17.26 -8.57 -10.58
C SER A 58 -18.56 -9.15 -11.17
N GLU A 59 -19.30 -8.33 -11.93
CA GLU A 59 -20.61 -8.67 -12.55
C GLU A 59 -21.69 -9.13 -11.54
N THR A 60 -21.43 -9.04 -10.23
CA THR A 60 -22.26 -9.62 -9.15
C THR A 60 -22.63 -8.56 -8.11
N THR A 61 -23.62 -7.73 -8.44
CA THR A 61 -24.01 -6.53 -7.66
C THR A 61 -24.38 -6.82 -6.19
N VAL A 62 -24.90 -8.01 -5.88
CA VAL A 62 -25.37 -8.39 -4.54
C VAL A 62 -24.23 -8.40 -3.49
N ARG A 63 -22.98 -8.64 -3.91
CA ARG A 63 -21.84 -8.85 -2.99
C ARG A 63 -21.01 -7.59 -2.72
N ILE A 64 -21.24 -6.49 -3.46
CA ILE A 64 -20.45 -5.24 -3.32
C ILE A 64 -20.51 -4.68 -1.91
N ASN A 65 -21.72 -4.54 -1.34
CA ASN A 65 -21.89 -3.93 -0.02
C ASN A 65 -21.23 -4.75 1.09
N GLN A 66 -21.24 -6.07 0.95
CA GLN A 66 -20.55 -6.97 1.86
C GLN A 66 -19.03 -6.81 1.72
N PHE A 67 -18.51 -6.75 0.50
CA PHE A 67 -17.10 -6.49 0.23
C PHE A 67 -16.65 -5.17 0.87
N LYS A 68 -17.38 -4.06 0.66
CA LYS A 68 -17.06 -2.75 1.24
C LYS A 68 -16.94 -2.83 2.76
N LYS A 69 -17.92 -3.45 3.44
CA LYS A 69 -17.91 -3.67 4.89
C LYS A 69 -16.72 -4.52 5.34
N TRP A 70 -16.40 -5.56 4.59
CA TRP A 70 -15.26 -6.44 4.91
C TRP A 70 -13.93 -5.73 4.73
N PHE A 71 -13.72 -5.05 3.61
CA PHE A 71 -12.51 -4.31 3.29
C PHE A 71 -12.18 -3.30 4.39
N TRP A 72 -13.09 -2.37 4.67
CA TRP A 72 -12.85 -1.33 5.68
C TRP A 72 -12.66 -1.91 7.09
N SER A 73 -13.46 -2.92 7.46
CA SER A 73 -13.29 -3.59 8.76
C SER A 73 -11.99 -4.38 8.88
N VAL A 74 -11.41 -4.85 7.78
CA VAL A 74 -10.06 -5.46 7.78
C VAL A 74 -9.00 -4.40 8.04
N LEU A 75 -9.10 -3.24 7.37
CA LEU A 75 -8.18 -2.11 7.52
C LEU A 75 -8.20 -1.53 8.95
N GLU A 76 -9.38 -1.40 9.56
CA GLU A 76 -9.52 -0.98 10.96
C GLU A 76 -8.80 -1.93 11.93
N LYS A 77 -8.77 -3.24 11.62
CA LYS A 77 -8.08 -4.24 12.45
C LYS A 77 -6.58 -4.31 12.20
N PHE A 78 -6.04 -3.59 11.22
CA PHE A 78 -4.60 -3.47 11.05
C PHE A 78 -4.02 -2.48 12.07
N ASN A 79 -2.79 -2.74 12.52
CA ASN A 79 -2.03 -1.80 13.32
C ASN A 79 -1.51 -0.65 12.42
N ALA A 80 -0.98 0.42 13.03
CA ALA A 80 -0.52 1.61 12.31
C ALA A 80 0.44 1.28 11.16
N VAL A 81 1.47 0.45 11.44
CA VAL A 81 2.46 0.03 10.44
C VAL A 81 1.80 -0.69 9.25
N LYS A 82 0.90 -1.66 9.49
CA LYS A 82 0.23 -2.37 8.38
C LYS A 82 -0.72 -1.49 7.57
N ARG A 83 -1.37 -0.50 8.20
CA ARG A 83 -2.17 0.47 7.45
C ARG A 83 -1.27 1.34 6.57
N GLN A 84 -0.13 1.78 7.10
CA GLN A 84 0.86 2.54 6.37
C GLN A 84 1.45 1.76 5.19
N ASP A 85 1.75 0.48 5.40
CA ASP A 85 2.25 -0.41 4.35
C ASP A 85 1.20 -0.64 3.26
N LEU A 86 -0.09 -0.76 3.62
CA LEU A 86 -1.17 -0.85 2.65
C LEU A 86 -1.30 0.43 1.81
N VAL A 87 -1.27 1.61 2.43
CA VAL A 87 -1.34 2.89 1.70
C VAL A 87 -0.12 3.04 0.79
N TYR A 88 1.06 2.65 1.25
CA TYR A 88 2.27 2.64 0.44
C TYR A 88 2.19 1.65 -0.73
N PHE A 89 1.69 0.44 -0.49
CA PHE A 89 1.45 -0.54 -1.54
C PHE A 89 0.50 -0.01 -2.61
N TRP A 90 -0.55 0.71 -2.20
CA TRP A 90 -1.56 1.26 -3.09
C TRP A 90 -1.09 2.51 -3.85
N THR A 91 -0.33 3.39 -3.21
CA THR A 91 -0.08 4.76 -3.71
C THR A 91 1.40 5.10 -3.91
N SER A 92 2.32 4.22 -3.51
CA SER A 92 3.75 4.51 -3.33
C SER A 92 4.06 5.68 -2.36
N CYS A 93 3.05 6.19 -1.64
CA CYS A 93 3.19 7.21 -0.60
C CYS A 93 2.89 6.60 0.78
N PRO A 94 3.75 6.77 1.78
CA PRO A 94 3.53 6.18 3.11
C PRO A 94 2.63 7.03 4.02
N THR A 95 2.03 8.12 3.53
CA THR A 95 1.23 9.05 4.35
C THR A 95 -0.04 9.48 3.63
N LEU A 96 -1.09 9.80 4.39
CA LEU A 96 -2.23 10.55 3.85
C LEU A 96 -1.85 12.02 3.74
N SER A 97 -2.10 12.63 2.58
CA SER A 97 -1.96 14.08 2.42
C SER A 97 -2.94 14.80 3.37
N ALA A 98 -2.48 15.90 3.97
CA ALA A 98 -3.23 16.65 4.98
C ALA A 98 -4.42 17.45 4.41
N SER A 99 -4.47 17.68 3.09
CA SER A 99 -5.54 18.41 2.43
C SER A 99 -6.52 17.45 1.73
N GLU A 100 -7.81 17.81 1.70
CA GLU A 100 -8.87 17.03 1.02
C GLU A 100 -8.63 16.86 -0.49
N GLY A 101 -7.76 17.68 -1.10
CA GLY A 101 -7.30 17.56 -2.49
C GLY A 101 -5.96 16.86 -2.68
N GLY A 102 -5.40 16.26 -1.62
CA GLY A 102 -4.02 15.80 -1.61
C GLY A 102 -3.75 14.43 -2.26
N PHE A 103 -4.79 13.74 -2.74
CA PHE A 103 -4.65 12.57 -3.62
C PHE A 103 -5.19 12.91 -5.00
N LEU A 104 -4.32 13.48 -5.83
CA LEU A 104 -4.49 13.51 -7.28
C LEU A 104 -3.52 12.50 -7.88
N PRO A 105 -4.00 11.41 -8.49
CA PRO A 105 -5.40 11.05 -8.73
C PRO A 105 -6.11 10.46 -7.48
N GLN A 106 -7.44 10.55 -7.48
CA GLN A 106 -8.32 9.99 -6.45
C GLN A 106 -8.03 8.50 -6.21
N LEU A 107 -8.07 8.08 -4.95
CA LEU A 107 -7.87 6.67 -4.60
C LEU A 107 -9.02 5.83 -5.13
N LEU A 108 -8.68 4.72 -5.80
CA LEU A 108 -9.67 3.85 -6.44
C LEU A 108 -9.43 2.39 -6.09
N VAL A 109 -10.47 1.70 -5.61
CA VAL A 109 -10.49 0.23 -5.48
C VAL A 109 -11.35 -0.34 -6.61
N ILE A 110 -10.79 -1.26 -7.38
CA ILE A 110 -11.50 -2.04 -8.40
C ILE A 110 -11.74 -3.44 -7.84
N ILE A 111 -13.00 -3.81 -7.69
CA ILE A 111 -13.39 -5.18 -7.34
C ILE A 111 -13.31 -6.02 -8.62
N ARG A 112 -12.41 -6.99 -8.63
CA ARG A 112 -12.23 -7.95 -9.73
C ARG A 112 -13.20 -9.13 -9.56
N PRO A 113 -13.44 -9.93 -10.61
CA PRO A 113 -14.22 -11.16 -10.51
C PRO A 113 -13.78 -12.08 -9.36
N ALA A 114 -14.68 -12.96 -8.93
CA ALA A 114 -14.45 -13.83 -7.79
C ALA A 114 -13.26 -14.76 -8.02
N ASP A 115 -12.27 -14.67 -7.13
CA ASP A 115 -11.02 -15.43 -7.25
C ASP A 115 -10.29 -15.47 -5.90
N ASP A 116 -10.15 -16.67 -5.31
CA ASP A 116 -9.44 -16.88 -4.05
C ASP A 116 -7.95 -17.23 -4.24
N GLN A 117 -7.51 -17.44 -5.48
CA GLN A 117 -6.13 -17.84 -5.77
C GLN A 117 -5.24 -16.60 -5.91
N HIS A 118 -5.68 -15.60 -6.67
CA HIS A 118 -4.86 -14.43 -6.97
C HIS A 118 -4.78 -13.41 -5.82
N LEU A 119 -3.62 -12.75 -5.73
CA LEU A 119 -3.39 -11.65 -4.80
C LEU A 119 -3.95 -10.34 -5.33
N SER A 120 -4.26 -9.42 -4.43
CA SER A 120 -4.53 -8.03 -4.79
C SER A 120 -3.28 -7.40 -5.41
N THR A 121 -3.47 -6.55 -6.43
CA THR A 121 -2.40 -5.81 -7.10
C THR A 121 -2.66 -4.32 -7.03
N ALA A 122 -1.63 -3.50 -7.17
CA ALA A 122 -1.76 -2.05 -7.17
C ALA A 122 -1.06 -1.43 -8.39
N ASN A 123 -1.70 -0.45 -9.01
CA ASN A 123 -1.08 0.47 -9.94
C ASN A 123 -0.92 1.82 -9.22
N THR A 124 0.29 2.08 -8.72
CA THR A 124 0.57 3.25 -7.89
C THR A 124 0.64 4.54 -8.70
N TYR A 125 0.87 4.47 -10.02
CA TYR A 125 0.89 5.64 -10.91
C TYR A 125 -0.49 6.31 -10.97
N ILE A 126 -1.56 5.53 -10.88
CA ILE A 126 -2.95 6.01 -10.91
C ILE A 126 -3.71 5.77 -9.61
N SER A 127 -3.01 5.54 -8.50
CA SER A 127 -3.61 5.31 -7.17
C SER A 127 -4.72 4.25 -7.16
N ARG A 128 -4.52 3.12 -7.86
CA ARG A 128 -5.54 2.09 -8.04
C ARG A 128 -5.15 0.76 -7.40
N LEU A 129 -6.08 0.20 -6.61
CA LEU A 129 -5.97 -1.11 -5.97
C LEU A 129 -6.97 -2.07 -6.60
N TYR A 130 -6.48 -3.20 -7.11
CA TYR A 130 -7.32 -4.27 -7.66
C TYR A 130 -7.47 -5.37 -6.62
N VAL A 131 -8.71 -5.69 -6.27
CA VAL A 131 -9.02 -6.68 -5.24
C VAL A 131 -10.02 -7.69 -5.79
N PRO A 132 -9.64 -8.98 -5.92
CA PRO A 132 -10.59 -10.03 -6.23
C PRO A 132 -11.76 -10.09 -5.24
N LEU A 133 -12.94 -10.46 -5.73
CA LEU A 133 -14.09 -10.72 -4.88
C LEU A 133 -13.91 -12.05 -4.14
N TYR A 134 -13.12 -12.02 -3.06
CA TYR A 134 -12.84 -13.20 -2.25
C TYR A 134 -14.10 -13.79 -1.61
N SER A 135 -14.13 -15.11 -1.45
CA SER A 135 -15.29 -15.84 -0.91
C SER A 135 -15.56 -15.55 0.58
N SER A 136 -14.56 -15.07 1.33
CA SER A 136 -14.72 -14.74 2.76
C SER A 136 -13.85 -13.57 3.22
N LYS A 137 -14.28 -12.91 4.31
CA LYS A 137 -13.50 -11.87 5.00
C LYS A 137 -12.13 -12.37 5.47
N THR A 138 -12.04 -13.64 5.86
CA THR A 138 -10.80 -14.25 6.32
C THR A 138 -9.78 -14.33 5.18
N ILE A 139 -10.23 -14.77 4.00
CA ILE A 139 -9.39 -14.83 2.79
C ILE A 139 -8.98 -13.42 2.37
N LEU A 140 -9.90 -12.44 2.33
CA LEU A 140 -9.59 -11.04 2.07
C LEU A 140 -8.47 -10.51 2.98
N LYS A 141 -8.61 -10.72 4.30
CA LYS A 141 -7.60 -10.30 5.28
C LYS A 141 -6.25 -10.95 5.04
N LEU A 142 -6.24 -12.25 4.75
CA LEU A 142 -5.03 -13.02 4.53
C LEU A 142 -4.33 -12.57 3.24
N LYS A 143 -5.06 -12.48 2.13
CA LYS A 143 -4.54 -12.09 0.82
C LYS A 143 -4.04 -10.66 0.78
N LEU A 144 -4.74 -9.71 1.40
CA LEU A 144 -4.25 -8.34 1.56
C LEU A 144 -2.92 -8.30 2.31
N LYS A 145 -2.79 -9.02 3.43
CA LYS A 145 -1.52 -9.08 4.17
C LYS A 145 -0.37 -9.66 3.33
N TYR A 146 -0.65 -10.69 2.54
CA TYR A 146 0.36 -11.27 1.65
C TYR A 146 0.75 -10.30 0.54
N ALA A 147 -0.21 -9.68 -0.14
CA ALA A 147 0.04 -8.72 -1.23
C ALA A 147 0.92 -7.54 -0.79
N ILE A 148 0.65 -6.98 0.40
CA ILE A 148 1.45 -5.90 1.00
C ILE A 148 2.90 -6.37 1.23
N LYS A 149 3.08 -7.59 1.75
CA LYS A 149 4.42 -8.13 2.06
C LYS A 149 5.23 -8.46 0.81
N THR A 150 4.58 -8.97 -0.24
CA THR A 150 5.25 -9.37 -1.48
C THR A 150 5.41 -8.21 -2.47
N LYS A 151 4.82 -7.03 -2.20
CA LYS A 151 4.86 -5.84 -3.05
C LYS A 151 4.52 -6.15 -4.51
N MET A 152 3.43 -6.88 -4.74
CA MET A 152 2.98 -7.22 -6.09
C MET A 152 2.38 -5.98 -6.79
N PHE A 153 3.23 -5.19 -7.43
CA PHE A 153 2.79 -4.08 -8.28
C PHE A 153 2.21 -4.66 -9.59
N GLY A 154 1.04 -4.18 -9.99
CA GLY A 154 0.44 -4.56 -11.27
C GLY A 154 1.24 -3.93 -12.41
N PHE A 155 1.71 -4.75 -13.34
CA PHE A 155 2.40 -4.30 -14.55
C PHE A 155 1.39 -3.81 -15.58
#